data_AF-A0A7S3EWS4-F1
#
_entry.id   AF-A0A7S3EWS4-F1
#
_cell.length_a   1.000
_cell.length_b   1.000
_cell.length_c   1.000
_cell.angle_alpha   90.00
_cell.angle_beta   90.00
_cell.angle_gamma   90.00
#
_symmetry.space_group_name_H-M   'P 1'
#
loop_
_entity.id
_entity.type
_entity.pdbx_description
1 polymer ?
#
loop_
_entity_poly.entity_id
_entity_poly.type
_entity_poly.pdbx_seq_one_letter_code
_entity_poly.pdbx_strand_id
1 'polypeptide(L)'
;MAGTATDLAVKLGEYRIREDLDVFIIPDFLQKMLGANDASALQASLEENYPVRRAGEAIVPGAVQWVEGTNDALKYRGNELMRTKIWLQRGDPQVEGYAYYYYTGVQWEVVPAQTDWAKCKEIENLVGPYDKWCELVGAQPANQVIATAYRNGDYGIGAHFDKAKSIAPSSEVSGVSLITVVKMGDCGRPFNLYMLGEEAPFWSEVVPAGWAIVMTLEANLQTKHEVPMVKDGGIGNSGSLVWRTISDVRTAQQVNKLVEASRRQKKRMRDAKGTRLRQREKRGSSTR
;
A
#
# COMPACT_ATOMS: atom_id res chain seq x y z
N MET A 1 17.94 19.36 16.56
CA MET A 1 16.79 20.29 16.63
C MET A 1 15.55 19.46 16.92
N ALA A 2 15.07 19.51 18.16
CA ALA A 2 13.86 18.78 18.58
C ALA A 2 12.63 19.60 18.17
N GLY A 3 12.23 19.47 16.91
CA GLY A 3 10.96 20.00 16.40
C GLY A 3 9.82 19.15 16.94
N THR A 4 9.29 19.58 18.09
CA THR A 4 7.92 19.41 18.58
C THR A 4 7.10 18.24 18.01
N ALA A 5 7.17 17.10 18.70
CA ALA A 5 6.10 16.10 18.74
C ALA A 5 4.76 16.65 19.29
N THR A 6 4.67 17.97 19.54
CA THR A 6 3.51 18.65 20.13
C THR A 6 2.55 19.26 19.11
N ASP A 7 2.90 19.41 17.83
CA ASP A 7 2.00 20.11 16.89
C ASP A 7 0.94 19.18 16.27
N LEU A 8 1.33 18.00 15.79
CA LEU A 8 0.40 17.02 15.22
C LEU A 8 -0.63 16.55 16.26
N ALA A 9 -0.16 16.23 17.47
CA ALA A 9 -0.98 15.82 18.61
C ALA A 9 -2.06 16.85 18.97
N VAL A 10 -1.69 18.14 18.95
CA VAL A 10 -2.61 19.24 19.25
C VAL A 10 -3.60 19.43 18.10
N LYS A 11 -3.12 19.45 16.85
CA LYS A 11 -3.95 19.70 15.66
C LYS A 11 -4.94 18.57 15.35
N LEU A 12 -4.57 17.32 15.63
CA LEU A 12 -5.39 16.14 15.35
C LEU A 12 -5.92 15.44 16.60
N GLY A 13 -5.74 16.03 17.79
CA GLY A 13 -6.04 15.38 19.06
C GLY A 13 -7.48 14.87 19.19
N GLU A 14 -8.46 15.56 18.60
CA GLU A 14 -9.86 15.13 18.60
C GLU A 14 -10.11 13.85 17.78
N TYR A 15 -9.23 13.53 16.83
CA TYR A 15 -9.32 12.35 15.97
C TYR A 15 -8.51 11.17 16.51
N ARG A 16 -7.76 11.38 17.60
CA ARG A 16 -6.83 10.39 18.14
C ARG A 16 -7.59 9.25 18.81
N ILE A 17 -7.28 8.01 18.44
CA ILE A 17 -7.97 6.82 18.99
C ILE A 17 -7.38 6.34 20.32
N ARG A 18 -6.16 6.75 20.67
CA ARG A 18 -5.43 6.33 21.88
C ARG A 18 -4.37 7.36 22.28
N GLU A 19 -4.32 7.76 23.55
CA GLU A 19 -3.51 8.93 23.99
C GLU A 19 -2.00 8.81 23.77
N ASP A 20 -1.43 7.62 23.92
CA ASP A 20 0.00 7.29 23.80
C ASP A 20 0.42 6.90 22.38
N LEU A 21 -0.48 7.01 21.40
CA LEU A 21 -0.24 6.55 20.04
C LEU A 21 -0.74 7.56 19.02
N ASP A 22 0.13 7.98 18.10
CA ASP A 22 -0.23 8.87 17.00
C ASP A 22 -0.91 8.12 15.85
N VAL A 23 -2.12 7.61 16.14
CA VAL A 23 -3.08 7.09 15.17
C VAL A 23 -4.37 7.89 15.28
N PHE A 24 -4.85 8.36 14.14
CA PHE A 24 -5.99 9.25 14.02
C PHE A 24 -6.99 8.69 13.01
N ILE A 25 -8.28 8.84 13.29
CA ILE A 25 -9.38 8.52 12.36
C ILE A 25 -10.08 9.84 12.04
N ILE A 26 -9.96 10.30 10.80
CA ILE A 26 -10.48 11.60 10.37
C ILE A 26 -11.71 11.38 9.49
N PRO A 27 -12.93 11.70 9.98
CA PRO A 27 -14.16 11.58 9.23
C PRO A 27 -14.21 12.52 8.02
N ASP A 28 -14.73 12.01 6.91
CA ASP A 28 -14.93 12.75 5.65
C ASP A 28 -13.67 13.45 5.14
N PHE A 29 -12.50 12.85 5.38
CA PHE A 29 -11.20 13.40 5.00
C PHE A 29 -11.11 13.73 3.50
N LEU A 30 -11.63 12.85 2.64
CA LEU A 30 -11.63 13.05 1.20
C LEU A 30 -12.43 14.31 0.81
N GLN A 31 -13.58 14.52 1.44
CA GLN A 31 -14.46 15.66 1.19
C GLN A 31 -13.87 16.95 1.78
N LYS A 32 -13.52 16.92 3.07
CA LYS A 32 -13.12 18.11 3.83
C LYS A 32 -11.70 18.57 3.53
N MET A 33 -10.77 17.63 3.33
CA MET A 33 -9.34 17.94 3.18
C MET A 33 -8.90 17.86 1.72
N LEU A 34 -9.44 16.90 0.94
CA LEU A 34 -9.01 16.68 -0.44
C LEU A 34 -9.94 17.28 -1.49
N GLY A 35 -11.11 17.77 -1.10
CA GLY A 35 -12.08 18.43 -1.99
C GLY A 35 -12.80 17.49 -2.96
N ALA A 36 -12.67 16.18 -2.80
CA ALA A 36 -13.39 15.20 -3.60
C ALA A 36 -14.65 14.73 -2.87
N ASN A 37 -15.81 14.95 -3.50
CA ASN A 37 -17.10 14.76 -2.84
C ASN A 37 -17.57 13.30 -2.79
N ASP A 38 -17.06 12.46 -3.68
CA ASP A 38 -17.57 11.10 -3.87
C ASP A 38 -16.41 10.08 -3.95
N ALA A 39 -16.29 9.30 -2.87
CA ALA A 39 -15.27 8.26 -2.73
C ALA A 39 -15.55 7.02 -3.60
N SER A 40 -16.82 6.76 -3.93
CA SER A 40 -17.21 5.68 -4.83
C SER A 40 -16.89 6.06 -6.27
N ALA A 41 -17.31 7.25 -6.70
CA ALA A 41 -17.01 7.76 -8.04
C ALA A 41 -15.50 7.87 -8.29
N LEU A 42 -14.71 8.25 -7.29
CA LEU A 42 -13.25 8.27 -7.39
C LEU A 42 -12.67 6.87 -7.69
N GLN A 43 -13.12 5.84 -6.96
CA GLN A 43 -12.66 4.47 -7.21
C GLN A 43 -13.15 3.96 -8.57
N ALA A 44 -14.41 4.18 -8.91
CA ALA A 44 -14.98 3.79 -10.19
C ALA A 44 -14.21 4.42 -11.37
N SER A 45 -13.88 5.71 -11.27
CA SER A 45 -13.09 6.42 -12.29
C SER A 45 -11.71 5.80 -12.47
N LEU A 46 -11.01 5.46 -11.38
CA LEU A 46 -9.73 4.77 -11.46
C LEU A 46 -9.87 3.39 -12.13
N GLU A 47 -10.92 2.62 -11.79
CA GLU A 47 -11.18 1.29 -12.36
C GLU A 47 -11.56 1.33 -13.84
N GLU A 48 -12.29 2.36 -14.27
CA GLU A 48 -12.74 2.56 -15.65
C GLU A 48 -11.60 3.06 -16.56
N ASN A 49 -10.79 4.01 -16.09
CA ASN A 49 -9.86 4.74 -16.95
C ASN A 49 -8.53 4.03 -17.20
N TYR A 50 -8.16 3.02 -16.40
CA TYR A 50 -6.84 2.40 -16.47
C TYR A 50 -6.90 0.88 -16.72
N PRO A 51 -6.02 0.34 -17.58
CA PRO A 51 -6.02 -1.09 -17.90
C PRO A 51 -5.62 -1.96 -16.70
N VAL A 52 -6.15 -3.17 -16.64
CA VAL A 52 -5.81 -4.18 -15.64
C VAL A 52 -4.82 -5.19 -16.20
N ARG A 53 -3.67 -5.37 -15.53
CA ARG A 53 -2.66 -6.39 -15.82
C ARG A 53 -2.92 -7.66 -15.00
N ARG A 54 -3.21 -8.76 -15.68
CA ARG A 54 -3.57 -10.07 -15.11
C ARG A 54 -2.44 -11.09 -15.21
N ALA A 55 -2.74 -12.35 -14.90
CA ALA A 55 -1.79 -13.45 -15.05
C ALA A 55 -1.29 -13.56 -16.51
N GLY A 56 0.01 -13.72 -16.71
CA GLY A 56 0.64 -13.80 -18.03
C GLY A 56 0.83 -12.47 -18.76
N GLU A 57 0.25 -11.37 -18.26
CA GLU A 57 0.37 -10.05 -18.89
C GLU A 57 1.58 -9.28 -18.36
N ALA A 58 2.28 -8.61 -19.27
CA ALA A 58 3.43 -7.78 -18.92
C ALA A 58 2.97 -6.45 -18.31
N ILE A 59 3.64 -6.04 -17.23
CA ILE A 59 3.58 -4.68 -16.71
C ILE A 59 4.23 -3.73 -17.73
N VAL A 60 3.57 -2.61 -18.04
CA VAL A 60 4.09 -1.59 -18.97
C VAL A 60 4.71 -0.44 -18.17
N PRO A 61 6.04 -0.25 -18.18
CA PRO A 61 6.68 0.78 -17.37
C PRO A 61 6.22 2.19 -17.71
N GLY A 62 5.97 3.01 -16.67
CA GLY A 62 5.58 4.42 -16.82
C GLY A 62 4.14 4.66 -17.30
N ALA A 63 3.31 3.61 -17.36
CA ALA A 63 1.88 3.71 -17.62
C ALA A 63 1.08 3.51 -16.33
N VAL A 64 0.01 4.29 -16.17
CA VAL A 64 -0.99 4.03 -15.11
C VAL A 64 -1.73 2.76 -15.47
N GLN A 65 -1.72 1.79 -14.57
CA GLN A 65 -2.36 0.49 -14.76
C GLN A 65 -2.66 -0.13 -13.40
N TRP A 66 -3.74 -0.88 -13.35
CA TRP A 66 -4.01 -1.81 -12.28
C TRP A 66 -3.15 -3.06 -12.46
N VAL A 67 -2.64 -3.63 -11.38
CA VAL A 67 -2.06 -4.97 -11.36
C VAL A 67 -2.92 -5.83 -10.45
N GLU A 68 -3.59 -6.82 -11.04
CA GLU A 68 -4.44 -7.75 -10.32
C GLU A 68 -3.58 -8.78 -9.58
N GLY A 69 -4.06 -9.27 -8.44
CA GLY A 69 -3.30 -10.20 -7.62
C GLY A 69 -3.01 -11.57 -8.24
N THR A 70 -3.62 -11.89 -9.38
CA THR A 70 -3.28 -13.06 -10.21
C THR A 70 -1.97 -12.85 -10.99
N ASN A 71 -1.52 -11.60 -11.19
CA ASN A 71 -0.29 -11.30 -11.91
C ASN A 71 0.93 -11.84 -11.16
N ASP A 72 1.87 -12.47 -11.87
CA ASP A 72 3.04 -13.12 -11.27
C ASP A 72 3.96 -12.17 -10.50
N ALA A 73 3.97 -10.89 -10.88
CA ALA A 73 4.72 -9.85 -10.16
C ALA A 73 4.15 -9.59 -8.76
N LEU A 74 2.85 -9.83 -8.57
CA LEU A 74 2.11 -9.54 -7.34
C LEU A 74 1.87 -10.75 -6.45
N LYS A 75 2.27 -11.96 -6.87
CA LYS A 75 2.13 -13.15 -6.02
C LYS A 75 2.95 -13.02 -4.73
N TYR A 76 2.35 -13.37 -3.60
CA TYR A 76 3.01 -13.39 -2.30
C TYR A 76 3.24 -14.83 -1.85
N ARG A 77 4.52 -15.23 -1.75
CA ARG A 77 4.92 -16.61 -1.45
C ARG A 77 4.28 -17.64 -2.40
N GLY A 78 4.03 -17.24 -3.66
CA GLY A 78 3.41 -18.07 -4.69
C GLY A 78 1.88 -18.03 -4.72
N ASN A 79 1.23 -17.40 -3.75
CA ASN A 79 -0.22 -17.26 -3.71
C ASN A 79 -0.67 -15.96 -4.37
N GLU A 80 -1.85 -15.99 -4.96
CA GLU A 80 -2.52 -14.80 -5.49
C GLU A 80 -2.87 -13.84 -4.34
N LEU A 81 -2.82 -12.54 -4.63
CA LEU A 81 -3.30 -11.55 -3.67
C LEU A 81 -4.78 -11.27 -3.92
N MET A 82 -5.57 -11.25 -2.84
CA MET A 82 -6.99 -10.91 -2.90
C MET A 82 -7.18 -9.38 -2.91
N ARG A 83 -6.58 -8.70 -3.90
CA ARG A 83 -6.67 -7.25 -4.15
C ARG A 83 -5.94 -6.86 -5.44
N THR A 84 -6.37 -5.74 -6.02
CA THR A 84 -5.78 -5.12 -7.22
C THR A 84 -5.18 -3.78 -6.83
N LYS A 85 -4.09 -3.34 -7.46
CA LYS A 85 -3.34 -2.14 -7.05
C LYS A 85 -2.85 -1.28 -8.21
N ILE A 86 -2.69 0.03 -7.97
CA ILE A 86 -1.93 0.98 -8.80
C ILE A 86 -0.78 1.55 -7.94
N TRP A 87 0.38 1.79 -8.53
CA TRP A 87 1.53 2.44 -7.89
C TRP A 87 1.81 3.77 -8.58
N LEU A 88 1.76 4.84 -7.82
CA LEU A 88 1.99 6.20 -8.29
C LEU A 88 3.05 6.88 -7.43
N GLN A 89 3.78 7.81 -8.01
CA GLN A 89 4.76 8.63 -7.30
C GLN A 89 4.82 10.05 -7.83
N ARG A 90 5.49 10.93 -7.10
CA ARG A 90 5.86 12.26 -7.58
C ARG A 90 6.96 12.16 -8.64
N GLY A 91 6.69 12.66 -9.84
CA GLY A 91 7.67 12.71 -10.93
C GLY A 91 7.86 11.39 -11.69
N ASP A 92 8.47 11.45 -12.87
CA ASP A 92 8.63 10.27 -13.74
C ASP A 92 9.69 9.31 -13.17
N PRO A 93 9.32 8.06 -12.81
CA PRO A 93 10.27 7.10 -12.23
C PRO A 93 11.39 6.68 -13.18
N GLN A 94 11.25 6.89 -14.49
CA GLN A 94 12.32 6.61 -15.44
C GLN A 94 13.42 7.69 -15.43
N VAL A 95 13.08 8.89 -14.97
CA VAL A 95 13.99 10.04 -14.89
C VAL A 95 14.47 10.24 -13.46
N GLU A 96 13.55 10.39 -12.52
CA GLU A 96 13.80 10.69 -11.10
C GLU A 96 14.17 9.44 -10.28
N GLY A 97 13.91 8.25 -10.83
CA GLY A 97 14.00 6.99 -10.12
C GLY A 97 12.70 6.57 -9.45
N TYR A 98 12.64 5.30 -9.10
CA TYR A 98 11.49 4.65 -8.49
C TYR A 98 11.54 4.87 -6.98
N ALA A 99 10.53 5.53 -6.42
CA ALA A 99 10.28 5.57 -4.98
C ALA A 99 9.92 4.15 -4.50
N TYR A 100 10.93 3.39 -4.10
CA TYR A 100 10.85 1.96 -3.87
C TYR A 100 10.27 1.66 -2.49
N TYR A 101 9.06 1.11 -2.44
CA TYR A 101 8.46 0.61 -1.20
C TYR A 101 8.82 -0.87 -0.97
N TYR A 102 9.42 -1.16 0.19
CA TYR A 102 9.89 -2.50 0.53
C TYR A 102 8.75 -3.42 1.01
N TYR A 103 8.37 -4.39 0.16
CA TYR A 103 7.40 -5.43 0.50
C TYR A 103 8.04 -6.68 1.14
N THR A 104 7.32 -7.30 2.07
CA THR A 104 7.67 -8.65 2.55
C THR A 104 7.59 -9.65 1.38
N GLY A 105 8.58 -10.53 1.24
CA GLY A 105 8.62 -11.49 0.11
C GLY A 105 9.11 -10.89 -1.21
N VAL A 106 9.61 -9.64 -1.17
CA VAL A 106 10.24 -8.84 -2.22
C VAL A 106 9.71 -9.04 -3.64
N GLN A 107 8.70 -8.23 -3.97
CA GLN A 107 8.00 -8.24 -5.25
C GLN A 107 8.69 -7.32 -6.27
N TRP A 108 9.98 -7.55 -6.53
CA TRP A 108 10.79 -6.70 -7.44
C TRP A 108 10.14 -6.48 -8.81
N GLU A 109 9.45 -7.51 -9.29
CA GLU A 109 8.79 -7.50 -10.61
C GLU A 109 7.62 -6.51 -10.70
N VAL A 110 7.08 -6.00 -9.59
CA VAL A 110 6.01 -4.99 -9.60
C VAL A 110 6.52 -3.56 -9.64
N VAL A 111 7.78 -3.32 -9.27
CA VAL A 111 8.35 -1.96 -9.20
C VAL A 111 8.20 -1.20 -10.54
N PRO A 112 8.38 -1.83 -11.72
CA PRO A 112 8.13 -1.15 -12.99
C PRO A 112 6.68 -0.69 -13.21
N ALA A 113 5.69 -1.14 -12.42
CA ALA A 113 4.31 -0.66 -12.52
C ALA A 113 4.13 0.75 -11.95
N GLN A 114 5.13 1.26 -11.24
CA GLN A 114 5.12 2.62 -10.69
C GLN A 114 5.21 3.64 -11.82
N THR A 115 4.42 4.71 -11.70
CA THR A 115 4.36 5.79 -12.68
C THR A 115 4.19 7.14 -11.98
N ASP A 116 4.41 8.23 -12.70
CA ASP A 116 4.10 9.58 -12.23
C ASP A 116 2.59 9.72 -11.99
N TRP A 117 2.19 10.24 -10.83
CA TRP A 117 0.79 10.54 -10.55
C TRP A 117 0.22 11.63 -11.45
N ALA A 118 1.05 12.46 -12.11
CA ALA A 118 0.59 13.45 -13.09
C ALA A 118 -0.03 12.79 -14.33
N LYS A 119 0.22 11.49 -14.53
CA LYS A 119 -0.44 10.69 -15.58
C LYS A 119 -1.79 10.12 -15.12
N CYS A 120 -2.17 10.32 -13.86
CA CYS A 120 -3.40 9.81 -13.24
C CYS A 120 -4.26 10.98 -12.73
N LYS A 121 -5.18 11.49 -13.56
CA LYS A 121 -5.94 12.73 -13.29
C LYS A 121 -6.66 12.72 -11.94
N GLU A 122 -7.23 11.57 -11.57
CA GLU A 122 -7.92 11.38 -10.30
C GLU A 122 -7.01 11.66 -9.10
N ILE A 123 -5.74 11.26 -9.18
CA ILE A 123 -4.78 11.43 -8.09
C ILE A 123 -4.10 12.78 -8.17
N GLU A 124 -3.75 13.25 -9.37
CA GLU A 124 -3.20 14.59 -9.59
C GLU A 124 -4.07 15.68 -8.93
N ASN A 125 -5.39 15.58 -9.06
CA ASN A 125 -6.34 16.51 -8.45
C ASN A 125 -6.32 16.51 -6.90
N LEU A 126 -5.85 15.42 -6.28
CA LEU A 126 -5.79 15.28 -4.82
C LEU A 126 -4.45 15.71 -4.23
N VAL A 127 -3.38 15.76 -5.04
CA VAL A 127 -2.01 16.06 -4.56
C VAL A 127 -1.92 17.46 -3.96
N GLY A 128 -2.43 18.48 -4.64
CA GLY A 128 -2.39 19.86 -4.15
C GLY A 128 -3.11 20.05 -2.80
N PRO A 129 -4.38 19.61 -2.67
CA PRO A 129 -5.08 19.59 -1.39
C PRO A 129 -4.35 18.77 -0.30
N TYR A 130 -3.82 17.59 -0.64
CA TYR A 130 -3.08 16.75 0.31
C TYR A 130 -1.82 17.45 0.83
N ASP A 131 -1.03 18.05 -0.07
CA ASP A 131 0.19 18.78 0.29
C ASP A 131 -0.10 19.97 1.23
N LYS A 132 -1.19 20.71 0.97
CA LYS A 132 -1.65 21.80 1.85
C LYS A 132 -2.09 21.29 3.22
N TRP A 133 -2.77 20.15 3.27
CA TRP A 133 -3.14 19.53 4.54
C TRP A 133 -1.89 19.07 5.31
N CYS A 134 -0.92 18.45 4.63
CA CYS A 134 0.37 18.10 5.23
C CYS A 134 1.07 19.33 5.83
N GLU A 135 1.16 20.42 5.08
CA GLU A 135 1.72 21.69 5.59
C GLU A 135 0.97 22.18 6.84
N LEU A 136 -0.36 22.17 6.81
CA LEU A 136 -1.21 22.59 7.92
C LEU A 136 -0.92 21.76 9.19
N VAL A 137 -0.69 20.45 9.07
CA VAL A 137 -0.43 19.57 10.23
C VAL A 137 1.06 19.39 10.55
N GLY A 138 1.95 20.13 9.88
CA GLY A 138 3.40 20.02 10.09
C GLY A 138 4.00 18.69 9.61
N ALA A 139 3.36 18.04 8.63
CA ALA A 139 3.80 16.80 8.03
C ALA A 139 4.55 17.02 6.71
N GLN A 140 5.46 16.10 6.41
CA GLN A 140 6.13 16.05 5.12
C GLN A 140 5.14 15.56 4.05
N PRO A 141 4.97 16.27 2.91
CA PRO A 141 4.23 15.76 1.78
C PRO A 141 4.72 14.38 1.30
N ALA A 142 3.77 13.52 0.95
CA ALA A 142 4.06 12.21 0.40
C ALA A 142 4.68 12.32 -1.00
N ASN A 143 5.46 11.31 -1.39
CA ASN A 143 5.99 11.17 -2.75
C ASN A 143 5.57 9.85 -3.42
N GLN A 144 4.77 9.03 -2.73
CA GLN A 144 4.19 7.79 -3.25
C GLN A 144 2.72 7.67 -2.83
N VAL A 145 1.90 7.18 -3.75
CA VAL A 145 0.52 6.74 -3.51
C VAL A 145 0.32 5.34 -4.05
N ILE A 146 -0.30 4.46 -3.27
CA ILE A 146 -0.75 3.15 -3.74
C ILE A 146 -2.25 3.09 -3.63
N ALA A 147 -2.94 3.01 -4.77
CA ALA A 147 -4.35 2.68 -4.81
C ALA A 147 -4.52 1.17 -4.64
N THR A 148 -5.51 0.74 -3.86
CA THR A 148 -5.87 -0.68 -3.69
C THR A 148 -7.38 -0.82 -3.84
N ALA A 149 -7.83 -1.83 -4.57
CA ALA A 149 -9.23 -2.22 -4.70
C ALA A 149 -9.45 -3.63 -4.14
N TYR A 150 -10.54 -3.78 -3.39
CA TYR A 150 -11.08 -5.02 -2.83
C TYR A 150 -12.47 -5.23 -3.43
N ARG A 151 -12.60 -6.24 -4.30
CA ARG A 151 -13.80 -6.44 -5.10
C ARG A 151 -15.06 -6.70 -4.28
N ASN A 152 -14.91 -7.35 -3.12
CA ASN A 152 -15.98 -7.72 -2.21
C ASN A 152 -15.45 -8.02 -0.80
N GLY A 153 -16.32 -8.54 0.08
CA GLY A 153 -15.98 -8.96 1.43
C GLY A 153 -14.94 -10.08 1.53
N ASP A 154 -14.81 -10.96 0.53
CA ASP A 154 -13.83 -12.06 0.54
C ASP A 154 -12.39 -11.59 0.31
N TYR A 155 -12.23 -10.34 -0.12
CA TYR A 155 -10.94 -9.73 -0.36
C TYR A 155 -10.45 -9.05 0.92
N GLY A 156 -9.16 -9.14 1.23
CA GLY A 156 -8.63 -8.58 2.46
C GLY A 156 -7.11 -8.58 2.52
N ILE A 157 -6.59 -8.11 3.65
CA ILE A 157 -5.17 -8.16 3.98
C ILE A 157 -5.04 -8.43 5.48
N GLY A 158 -4.35 -9.51 5.82
CA GLY A 158 -4.11 -9.90 7.21
C GLY A 158 -3.26 -8.87 7.98
N ALA A 159 -3.23 -9.01 9.31
CA ALA A 159 -2.51 -8.10 10.20
C ALA A 159 -1.04 -7.91 9.81
N HIS A 160 -0.65 -6.67 9.51
CA HIS A 160 0.70 -6.29 9.10
C HIS A 160 1.02 -4.86 9.55
N PHE A 161 2.26 -4.45 9.38
CA PHE A 161 2.67 -3.06 9.50
C PHE A 161 3.50 -2.69 8.29
N ASP A 162 3.47 -1.41 7.93
CA ASP A 162 4.25 -0.91 6.83
C ASP A 162 5.74 -0.86 7.18
N LYS A 163 6.60 -1.30 6.25
CA LYS A 163 8.03 -1.49 6.56
C LYS A 163 8.75 -0.16 6.54
N ALA A 164 9.32 0.22 7.69
CA ALA A 164 10.12 1.45 7.84
C ALA A 164 11.35 1.50 6.94
N LYS A 165 11.86 0.37 6.45
CA LYS A 165 13.09 0.31 5.63
C LYS A 165 13.11 1.29 4.45
N SER A 166 11.95 1.59 3.88
CA SER A 166 11.81 2.50 2.73
C SER A 166 11.03 3.77 3.03
N ILE A 167 10.39 3.87 4.20
CA ILE A 167 9.59 5.05 4.57
C ILE A 167 10.53 5.99 5.32
N ALA A 168 10.58 7.25 4.91
CA ALA A 168 11.41 8.25 5.56
C ALA A 168 10.98 8.39 7.02
N PRO A 169 11.88 8.25 8.01
CA PRO A 169 11.54 8.51 9.40
C PRO A 169 11.32 10.01 9.63
N SER A 170 10.52 10.36 10.64
CA SER A 170 10.22 11.76 10.98
C SER A 170 11.50 12.55 11.30
N SER A 171 12.55 11.88 11.80
CA SER A 171 13.86 12.49 12.07
C SER A 171 14.65 12.90 10.82
N GLU A 172 14.28 12.45 9.62
CA GLU A 172 15.00 12.69 8.36
C GLU A 172 14.25 13.61 7.39
N VAL A 173 13.05 14.08 7.75
CA VAL A 173 12.22 14.94 6.90
C VAL A 173 11.90 16.26 7.60
N SER A 174 11.50 17.26 6.81
CA SER A 174 11.06 18.55 7.36
C SER A 174 9.62 18.43 7.84
N GLY A 175 9.42 17.79 9.00
CA GLY A 175 8.11 17.59 9.62
C GLY A 175 7.91 16.15 10.09
N VAL A 176 6.66 15.73 10.22
CA VAL A 176 6.30 14.36 10.58
C VAL A 176 6.12 13.50 9.33
N SER A 177 6.63 12.27 9.35
CA SER A 177 6.38 11.28 8.30
C SER A 177 5.09 10.53 8.58
N LEU A 178 4.13 10.63 7.66
CA LEU A 178 2.80 10.05 7.79
C LEU A 178 2.59 8.87 6.84
N ILE A 179 1.78 7.93 7.30
CA ILE A 179 1.09 6.94 6.48
C ILE A 179 -0.40 7.31 6.54
N THR A 180 -0.94 7.76 5.42
CA THR A 180 -2.34 8.18 5.32
C THR A 180 -3.11 7.21 4.43
N VAL A 181 -4.10 6.52 5.00
CA VAL A 181 -4.98 5.55 4.33
C VAL A 181 -6.35 6.19 4.14
N VAL A 182 -6.63 6.73 2.96
CA VAL A 182 -7.95 7.26 2.61
C VAL A 182 -8.80 6.12 2.06
N LYS A 183 -9.96 5.85 2.65
CA LYS A 183 -10.86 4.76 2.25
C LYS A 183 -11.71 5.19 1.05
N MET A 184 -11.91 4.27 0.10
CA MET A 184 -12.66 4.51 -1.14
C MET A 184 -13.69 3.40 -1.39
N GLY A 185 -14.52 3.59 -2.42
CA GLY A 185 -15.49 2.63 -2.90
C GLY A 185 -16.89 2.84 -2.35
N ASP A 186 -17.74 1.83 -2.51
CA ASP A 186 -19.18 1.94 -2.25
C ASP A 186 -19.53 1.73 -0.77
N CYS A 187 -18.63 1.13 -0.02
CA CYS A 187 -18.90 0.70 1.34
C CYS A 187 -17.71 0.87 2.28
N GLY A 188 -18.03 1.04 3.56
CA GLY A 188 -17.04 0.95 4.63
C GLY A 188 -16.54 -0.49 4.81
N ARG A 189 -15.33 -0.62 5.36
CA ARG A 189 -14.74 -1.93 5.68
C ARG A 189 -14.29 -1.97 7.13
N PRO A 190 -14.43 -3.10 7.83
CA PRO A 190 -13.76 -3.29 9.10
C PRO A 190 -12.26 -3.01 8.94
N PHE A 191 -11.70 -2.32 9.93
CA PHE A 191 -10.29 -2.04 10.03
C PHE A 191 -9.87 -2.30 11.47
N ASN A 192 -8.93 -3.22 11.65
CA ASN A 192 -8.49 -3.62 12.97
C ASN A 192 -7.08 -3.09 13.21
N LEU A 193 -6.84 -2.56 14.41
CA LEU A 193 -5.54 -2.15 14.90
C LEU A 193 -5.17 -2.96 16.13
N TYR A 194 -3.96 -3.50 16.11
CA TYR A 194 -3.38 -4.34 17.15
C TYR A 194 -2.10 -3.71 17.65
N MET A 195 -1.79 -3.83 18.94
CA MET A 195 -0.42 -3.56 19.38
C MET A 195 0.49 -4.69 18.89
N LEU A 196 1.78 -4.40 18.68
CA LEU A 196 2.73 -5.44 18.34
C LEU A 196 2.81 -6.50 19.45
N GLY A 197 2.54 -7.75 19.08
CA GLY A 197 2.60 -8.89 19.99
C GLY A 197 1.25 -9.29 20.57
N GLU A 198 0.21 -8.48 20.38
CA GLU A 198 -1.15 -8.80 20.80
C GLU A 198 -1.93 -9.52 19.69
N GLU A 199 -2.86 -10.39 20.11
CA GLU A 199 -3.74 -11.15 19.21
C GLU A 199 -5.11 -10.47 19.02
N ALA A 200 -5.59 -9.74 20.04
CA ALA A 200 -6.85 -9.00 19.97
C ALA A 200 -6.60 -7.56 19.50
N PRO A 201 -7.48 -6.97 18.68
CA PRO A 201 -7.33 -5.58 18.30
C PRO A 201 -7.69 -4.67 19.48
N PHE A 202 -6.90 -3.62 19.72
CA PHE A 202 -7.25 -2.58 20.68
C PHE A 202 -8.27 -1.59 20.08
N TRP A 203 -8.38 -1.56 18.75
CA TRP A 203 -9.38 -0.77 18.04
C TRP A 203 -9.86 -1.54 16.80
N SER A 204 -11.18 -1.60 16.61
CA SER A 204 -11.82 -2.38 15.54
C SER A 204 -13.16 -1.75 15.18
N GLU A 205 -13.21 -1.02 14.08
CA GLU A 205 -14.44 -0.38 13.59
C GLU A 205 -14.59 -0.53 12.08
N VAL A 206 -15.81 -0.33 11.58
CA VAL A 206 -16.06 -0.17 10.15
C VAL A 206 -15.72 1.26 9.77
N VAL A 207 -14.72 1.43 8.91
CA VAL A 207 -14.30 2.75 8.42
C VAL A 207 -15.02 3.06 7.09
N PRO A 208 -15.90 4.08 7.04
CA PRO A 208 -16.61 4.48 5.82
C PRO A 208 -15.69 4.94 4.70
N ALA A 209 -16.19 4.89 3.46
CA ALA A 209 -15.51 5.53 2.33
C ALA A 209 -15.45 7.06 2.53
N GLY A 210 -14.37 7.68 2.09
CA GLY A 210 -14.06 9.10 2.30
C GLY A 210 -13.34 9.40 3.62
N TRP A 211 -13.38 8.50 4.60
CA TRP A 211 -12.64 8.67 5.86
C TRP A 211 -11.16 8.32 5.68
N ALA A 212 -10.30 8.85 6.56
CA ALA A 212 -8.89 8.50 6.57
C ALA A 212 -8.44 7.91 7.91
N ILE A 213 -7.56 6.91 7.83
CA ILE A 213 -6.71 6.49 8.93
C ILE A 213 -5.34 7.13 8.71
N VAL A 214 -4.89 7.95 9.66
CA VAL A 214 -3.58 8.61 9.60
C VAL A 214 -2.74 8.09 10.75
N MET A 215 -1.49 7.73 10.48
CA MET A 215 -0.56 7.34 11.53
C MET A 215 0.85 7.83 11.22
N THR A 216 1.63 8.14 12.25
CA THR A 216 3.07 8.36 12.09
C THR A 216 3.78 7.05 11.77
N LEU A 217 4.98 7.12 11.19
CA LEU A 217 5.78 5.91 11.00
C LEU A 217 6.06 5.21 12.34
N GLU A 218 6.32 5.99 13.39
CA GLU A 218 6.59 5.51 14.74
C GLU A 218 5.39 4.77 15.34
N ALA A 219 4.16 5.27 15.14
CA ALA A 219 2.95 4.59 15.57
C ALA A 219 2.66 3.31 14.75
N ASN A 220 2.88 3.35 13.43
CA ASN A 220 2.80 2.16 12.58
C ASN A 220 3.79 1.07 13.01
N LEU A 221 4.99 1.44 13.46
CA LEU A 221 5.99 0.48 13.95
C LEU A 221 5.66 -0.11 15.33
N GLN A 222 4.70 0.46 16.06
CA GLN A 222 4.21 -0.07 17.35
C GLN A 222 2.92 -0.89 17.20
N THR A 223 2.33 -0.88 16.01
CA THR A 223 1.04 -1.52 15.74
C THR A 223 1.09 -2.50 14.57
N LYS A 224 0.00 -3.25 14.40
CA LYS A 224 -0.36 -3.89 13.13
C LYS A 224 -1.76 -3.41 12.75
N HIS A 225 -2.02 -3.34 11.46
CA HIS A 225 -3.33 -3.07 10.90
C HIS A 225 -3.78 -4.18 9.94
N GLU A 226 -5.09 -4.35 9.85
CA GLU A 226 -5.74 -5.39 9.05
C GLU A 226 -7.00 -4.85 8.38
N VAL A 227 -7.30 -5.36 7.19
CA VAL A 227 -8.64 -5.30 6.60
C VAL A 227 -9.13 -6.74 6.50
N PRO A 228 -9.92 -7.23 7.47
CA PRO A 228 -10.33 -8.62 7.50
C PRO A 228 -11.31 -8.94 6.36
N MET A 229 -11.36 -10.22 6.00
CA MET A 229 -12.38 -10.76 5.11
C MET A 229 -13.72 -10.83 5.86
N VAL A 230 -14.80 -10.48 5.19
CA VAL A 230 -16.18 -10.50 5.70
C VAL A 230 -16.98 -11.46 4.82
N LYS A 231 -17.34 -12.63 5.37
CA LYS A 231 -17.92 -13.74 4.60
C LYS A 231 -19.40 -13.56 4.25
N ASP A 232 -20.07 -12.56 4.81
CA ASP A 232 -21.53 -12.46 4.76
C ASP A 232 -22.10 -11.79 3.49
N GLY A 233 -21.33 -11.77 2.39
CA GLY A 233 -21.81 -11.47 1.03
C GLY A 233 -22.34 -10.05 0.75
N GLY A 234 -22.57 -9.22 1.78
CA GLY A 234 -23.15 -7.88 1.65
C GLY A 234 -22.15 -6.74 1.48
N ILE A 235 -20.84 -7.04 1.43
CA ILE A 235 -19.80 -6.03 1.26
C ILE A 235 -19.47 -5.86 -0.23
N GLY A 236 -19.81 -4.69 -0.75
CA GLY A 236 -19.54 -4.28 -2.14
C GLY A 236 -18.07 -3.94 -2.40
N ASN A 237 -17.83 -3.20 -3.49
CA ASN A 237 -16.48 -2.76 -3.84
C ASN A 237 -15.98 -1.75 -2.79
N SER A 238 -14.71 -1.88 -2.44
CA SER A 238 -14.05 -0.99 -1.48
C SER A 238 -12.59 -0.82 -1.84
N GLY A 239 -11.94 0.20 -1.31
CA GLY A 239 -10.56 0.47 -1.66
C GLY A 239 -9.88 1.42 -0.71
N SER A 240 -8.67 1.80 -1.09
CA SER A 240 -7.92 2.82 -0.37
C SER A 240 -6.84 3.46 -1.21
N LEU A 241 -6.56 4.73 -0.96
CA LEU A 241 -5.31 5.41 -1.34
C LEU A 241 -4.39 5.42 -0.13
N VAL A 242 -3.18 4.89 -0.28
CA VAL A 242 -2.19 4.93 0.80
C VAL A 242 -1.01 5.81 0.40
N TRP A 243 -0.90 6.96 1.07
CA TRP A 243 0.11 7.97 0.88
C TRP A 243 1.28 7.75 1.83
N ARG A 244 2.51 7.86 1.31
CA ARG A 244 3.74 7.71 2.09
C ARG A 244 4.85 8.63 1.58
N THR A 245 5.77 8.97 2.47
CA THR A 245 7.05 9.58 2.10
C THR A 245 8.13 8.50 2.06
N ILE A 246 8.56 8.14 0.86
CA ILE A 246 9.56 7.11 0.61
C ILE A 246 10.95 7.76 0.49
N SER A 247 11.91 7.29 1.29
CA SER A 247 13.31 7.74 1.23
C SER A 247 14.18 6.90 0.30
N ASP A 248 13.77 5.65 0.01
CA ASP A 248 14.53 4.74 -0.85
C ASP A 248 14.17 4.97 -2.32
N VAL A 249 14.96 5.79 -3.03
CA VAL A 249 14.81 6.03 -4.47
C VAL A 249 15.82 5.17 -5.24
N ARG A 250 15.34 4.42 -6.23
CA ARG A 250 16.15 3.49 -7.04
C ARG A 250 16.13 3.88 -8.50
N THR A 251 17.29 3.92 -9.14
CA THR A 251 17.35 4.17 -10.59
C THR A 251 16.75 3.01 -11.39
N ALA A 252 16.32 3.26 -12.62
CA ALA A 252 15.83 2.20 -13.52
C ALA A 252 16.84 1.05 -13.68
N GLN A 253 18.14 1.37 -13.74
CA GLN A 253 19.20 0.37 -13.80
C GLN A 253 19.26 -0.50 -12.54
N GLN A 254 19.12 0.10 -11.36
CA GLN A 254 19.10 -0.64 -10.09
C GLN A 254 17.86 -1.56 -10.01
N VAL A 255 16.68 -1.04 -10.39
CA VAL A 255 15.44 -1.84 -10.43
C VAL A 255 15.58 -3.02 -11.40
N ASN A 256 16.08 -2.78 -12.62
CA ASN A 256 16.29 -3.85 -13.61
C ASN A 256 17.22 -4.95 -13.09
N LYS A 257 18.34 -4.57 -12.45
CA LYS A 257 19.27 -5.53 -11.82
C LYS A 257 18.58 -6.37 -10.74
N LEU A 258 17.71 -5.76 -9.93
CA LEU A 258 16.99 -6.45 -8.85
C LEU A 258 15.90 -7.38 -9.41
N VAL A 259 15.18 -6.95 -10.45
CA VAL A 259 14.21 -7.79 -11.19
C VAL A 259 14.90 -9.01 -11.80
N GLU A 260 16.03 -8.81 -12.48
CA GLU A 260 16.80 -9.91 -13.05
C GLU A 260 17.30 -10.89 -11.99
N ALA A 261 17.87 -10.38 -10.89
CA ALA A 261 18.33 -11.20 -9.78
C ALA A 261 17.18 -12.03 -9.18
N SER A 262 16.01 -11.41 -8.97
CA SER A 262 14.78 -12.07 -8.52
C SER A 262 14.36 -13.21 -9.44
N ARG A 263 14.29 -12.96 -10.76
CA ARG A 263 13.94 -13.97 -11.77
C ARG A 263 14.92 -15.14 -11.76
N ARG A 264 16.23 -14.88 -11.66
CA ARG A 264 17.27 -15.92 -11.55
C ARG A 264 17.09 -16.74 -10.27
N GLN A 265 16.80 -16.10 -9.14
CA GLN A 265 16.55 -16.79 -7.87
C GLN A 265 15.31 -17.67 -7.93
N LYS A 266 14.17 -17.17 -8.44
CA LYS A 266 12.94 -17.95 -8.64
C LYS A 266 13.19 -19.17 -9.53
N LYS A 267 13.92 -18.99 -10.65
CA LYS A 267 14.30 -20.10 -11.54
C LYS A 267 15.11 -21.17 -10.80
N ARG A 268 16.17 -20.77 -10.09
CA ARG A 268 17.01 -21.70 -9.29
C ARG A 268 16.20 -22.49 -8.25
N MET A 269 15.29 -21.83 -7.54
CA MET A 269 14.44 -22.50 -6.55
C MET A 269 13.49 -23.52 -7.19
N ARG A 270 12.90 -23.20 -8.35
CA ARG A 270 12.04 -24.12 -9.10
C ARG A 270 12.81 -25.35 -9.60
N ASP A 271 14.01 -25.14 -10.17
CA ASP A 271 14.85 -26.22 -10.68
C ASP A 271 15.31 -27.16 -9.54
N ALA A 272 15.65 -26.59 -8.38
CA ALA A 272 15.99 -27.35 -7.18
C ALA A 272 14.79 -28.16 -6.65
N LYS A 273 13.58 -27.58 -6.61
CA LYS A 273 12.35 -28.28 -6.21
C LYS A 273 12.04 -29.44 -7.16
N GLY A 274 12.15 -29.23 -8.47
CA GLY A 274 11.96 -30.27 -9.48
C GLY A 274 12.95 -31.43 -9.32
N THR A 275 14.22 -31.12 -9.06
CA THR A 275 15.26 -32.13 -8.79
C THR A 275 14.93 -32.97 -7.54
N ARG A 276 14.51 -32.32 -6.44
CA ARG A 276 14.14 -33.02 -5.20
C ARG A 276 12.93 -33.94 -5.38
N LEU A 277 11.92 -33.52 -6.13
CA LEU A 277 10.75 -34.35 -6.44
C LEU A 277 11.14 -35.60 -7.23
N ARG A 278 11.93 -35.44 -8.29
CA ARG A 278 12.46 -36.57 -9.08
C ARG A 278 13.31 -37.54 -8.25
N GLN A 279 14.12 -37.03 -7.33
CA GLN A 279 14.90 -37.88 -6.42
C GLN A 279 14.01 -38.66 -5.45
N ARG A 280 12.93 -38.05 -4.95
CA ARG A 280 11.95 -38.70 -4.07
C ARG A 280 11.18 -39.81 -4.79
N GLU A 281 10.76 -39.56 -6.03
CA GLU A 281 10.09 -40.55 -6.88
C GLU A 281 11.00 -41.76 -7.15
N LYS A 282 12.27 -41.54 -7.49
CA LYS A 282 13.25 -42.62 -7.69
C LYS A 282 13.45 -43.48 -6.43
N ARG A 283 13.49 -42.85 -5.24
CA ARG A 283 13.63 -43.58 -3.96
C ARG A 283 12.36 -44.36 -3.59
N GLY A 284 11.18 -43.80 -3.83
CA GLY A 284 9.90 -44.47 -3.60
C GLY A 284 9.62 -45.64 -4.54
N SER A 285 10.20 -45.62 -5.75
CA SER A 285 10.08 -46.72 -6.72
C SER A 285 10.95 -47.94 -6.38
N SER A 286 11.98 -47.79 -5.53
CA SER A 286 12.92 -48.86 -5.17
C SER A 286 12.47 -49.69 -3.96
N THR A 287 11.29 -49.42 -3.40
CA THR A 287 10.74 -50.07 -2.19
C THR A 287 9.48 -50.89 -2.45
N ARG A 288 9.21 -51.22 -3.72
CA ARG A 288 8.21 -52.22 -4.16
C ARG A 288 8.91 -53.30 -4.96
#